data_AF-A0A7C6QYE2-F1
#
_entry.id   AF-A0A7C6QYE2-F1
#
_cell.length_a   1.000
_cell.length_b   1.000
_cell.length_c   1.000
_cell.angle_alpha   90.00
_cell.angle_beta   90.00
_cell.angle_gamma   90.00
#
_symmetry.space_group_name_H-M   'P 1'
#
loop_
_entity.id
_entity.type
_entity.pdbx_description
1 polymer ?
#
loop_
_entity_poly.entity_id
_entity_poly.type
_entity_poly.pdbx_seq_one_letter_code
_entity_poly.pdbx_strand_id
1 'polypeptide(L)' 'MSALQIKCILLGLLISGGMLIPGNIPNIITASKLKIGSREWARLGIPLGLSSMAIYFVILNI' A
#
# COMPACT_ATOMS: atom_id res chain seq x y z
N MET A 1 -3.48 21.20 -11.37
CA MET A 1 -2.87 19.87 -11.14
C MET A 1 -2.77 19.16 -12.47
N SER A 2 -1.62 18.58 -12.80
CA SER A 2 -1.49 17.77 -14.02
C SER A 2 -2.13 16.39 -13.83
N ALA A 3 -2.54 15.75 -14.91
CA ALA A 3 -3.06 14.38 -14.87
C ALA A 3 -2.04 13.40 -14.25
N LEU A 4 -0.74 13.66 -14.46
CA LEU A 4 0.35 12.90 -13.84
C LEU A 4 0.35 13.03 -12.32
N GLN A 5 0.23 14.26 -11.78
CA GLN A 5 0.16 14.48 -10.34
C GLN A 5 -1.03 13.76 -9.70
N ILE A 6 -2.20 13.79 -10.35
CA ILE A 6 -3.40 13.08 -9.87
C ILE A 6 -3.16 11.57 -9.85
N LYS A 7 -2.58 11.00 -10.91
CA LYS A 7 -2.25 9.56 -10.97
C LYS A 7 -1.28 9.16 -9.87
N CYS A 8 -0.22 9.94 -9.64
CA CYS A 8 0.76 9.67 -8.59
C CYS A 8 0.13 9.69 -7.19
N ILE A 9 -0.75 10.66 -6.91
CA ILE A 9 -1.46 10.76 -5.62
C ILE A 9 -2.40 9.58 -5.43
N LEU A 10 -3.19 9.22 -6.46
CA LEU A 10 -4.14 8.10 -6.38
C LEU A 10 -3.42 6.76 -6.16
N LEU A 11 -2.32 6.52 -6.87
CA LEU A 11 -1.51 5.32 -6.67
C LEU A 11 -0.86 5.29 -5.29
N GLY A 12 -0.32 6.41 -4.81
CA GLY A 12 0.24 6.50 -3.46
C GLY A 12 -0.80 6.21 -2.38
N LEU A 13 -2.02 6.74 -2.53
CA LEU A 13 -3.13 6.47 -1.62
C LEU A 13 -3.51 4.98 -1.65
N LEU A 14 -3.62 4.38 -2.84
CA LEU A 14 -3.99 2.98 -2.99
C LEU A 14 -2.95 2.02 -2.40
N ILE A 15 -1.66 2.28 -2.65
CA ILE A 15 -0.57 1.48 -2.12
C ILE A 15 -0.49 1.62 -0.59
N SER A 16 -0.59 2.84 -0.05
CA SER A 16 -0.54 3.06 1.40
C SER A 16 -1.69 2.39 2.16
N GLY A 17 -2.90 2.37 1.58
CA GLY A 17 -4.04 1.64 2.11
C GLY A 17 -3.81 0.12 2.20
N GLY A 18 -2.88 -0.44 1.44
CA GLY A 18 -2.51 -1.86 1.50
C GLY A 18 -1.45 -2.21 2.55
N MET A 19 -0.68 -1.24 3.06
CA MET A 19 0.51 -1.52 3.89
C MET A 19 0.19 -2.00 5.31
N LEU A 20 -0.97 -1.64 5.85
CA LEU A 20 -1.37 -1.92 7.22
C LEU A 20 -2.69 -2.70 7.26
N ILE A 21 -2.90 -3.47 8.33
CA ILE A 21 -4.15 -4.22 8.54
C ILE A 21 -5.39 -3.31 8.56
N PRO A 22 -5.43 -2.21 9.34
CA PRO A 22 -6.58 -1.30 9.33
C PRO A 22 -6.68 -0.45 8.05
N GLY A 23 -5.74 -0.55 7.11
CA GLY A 23 -5.70 0.29 5.92
C GLY A 23 -6.85 0.01 4.94
N ASN A 24 -7.40 -1.21 4.92
CA ASN A 24 -8.58 -1.54 4.12
C ASN A 24 -9.35 -2.74 4.67
N ILE A 25 -10.63 -2.87 4.26
CA ILE A 25 -11.54 -3.93 4.71
C ILE A 25 -11.01 -5.35 4.40
N PRO A 26 -10.50 -5.64 3.19
CA PRO A 26 -9.92 -6.96 2.89
C PRO A 26 -8.80 -7.39 3.83
N ASN A 27 -7.89 -6.48 4.18
CA ASN A 27 -6.78 -6.75 5.10
C ASN A 27 -7.31 -7.08 6.50
N ILE A 28 -8.32 -6.34 6.99
CA ILE A 28 -8.97 -6.60 8.30
C ILE A 28 -9.59 -8.00 8.33
N ILE A 29 -10.37 -8.36 7.29
CA ILE A 29 -11.04 -9.66 7.21
C ILE A 29 -10.00 -10.80 7.12
N THR A 30 -8.96 -10.62 6.31
CA THR A 30 -7.92 -11.63 6.08
C THR A 30 -7.07 -11.84 7.34
N ALA A 31 -6.67 -10.75 8.01
CA ALA A 31 -5.95 -10.83 9.27
C ALA A 31 -6.75 -11.54 10.37
N SER A 32 -8.06 -11.29 10.44
CA SER A 32 -8.96 -11.98 11.37
C SER A 32 -9.05 -13.49 11.07
N LYS A 33 -9.18 -13.86 9.79
CA LYS A 33 -9.24 -15.27 9.35
C LYS A 33 -7.93 -16.03 9.54
N LEU A 34 -6.80 -15.40 9.24
CA LEU A 34 -5.46 -16.00 9.33
C LEU A 34 -4.82 -15.82 10.71
N LYS A 35 -5.48 -15.10 11.63
CA LYS A 35 -4.99 -14.73 12.97
C LYS A 35 -3.60 -14.06 12.95
N ILE A 36 -3.36 -13.20 11.96
CA ILE A 36 -2.11 -12.45 11.80
C ILE A 36 -2.17 -11.15 12.61
N GLY A 37 -1.09 -10.83 13.32
CA GLY A 37 -0.98 -9.60 14.11
C GLY A 37 -0.60 -8.37 13.27
N SER A 38 -1.01 -7.17 13.71
CA SER A 38 -0.69 -5.89 13.02
C SER A 38 0.82 -5.69 12.81
N ARG A 39 1.63 -6.02 13.82
CA ARG A 39 3.09 -5.92 13.75
C ARG A 39 3.72 -6.94 12.80
N GLU A 40 3.13 -8.13 12.72
CA GLU A 40 3.58 -9.19 11.82
C GLU A 40 3.33 -8.79 10.36
N TRP A 41 2.11 -8.33 10.05
CA TRP A 41 1.79 -7.81 8.73
C TRP A 41 2.63 -6.59 8.38
N ALA A 42 2.79 -5.63 9.29
CA ALA A 42 3.56 -4.42 9.04
C ALA A 42 5.01 -4.70 8.62
N ARG A 43 5.63 -5.79 9.11
CA ARG A 43 6.99 -6.19 8.70
C ARG A 43 7.09 -6.60 7.22
N LEU A 44 5.99 -7.06 6.62
CA LEU A 44 5.92 -7.43 5.21
C LEU A 44 5.25 -6.34 4.37
N GLY A 45 4.09 -5.87 4.80
CA GLY A 45 3.26 -4.89 4.09
C GLY A 45 3.93 -3.52 3.91
N ILE A 46 4.66 -3.02 4.92
CA ILE A 46 5.36 -1.73 4.79
C ILE A 46 6.51 -1.82 3.77
N PRO A 47 7.47 -2.77 3.87
CA PRO A 47 8.53 -2.88 2.87
C PRO A 47 8.01 -3.16 1.45
N LEU A 48 7.01 -4.03 1.31
CA LEU A 48 6.41 -4.33 0.00
C LEU A 48 5.72 -3.10 -0.60
N GLY A 49 4.97 -2.37 0.21
CA GLY A 49 4.30 -1.15 -0.23
C GLY A 49 5.28 -0.05 -0.62
N LEU A 50 6.31 0.20 0.19
CA LEU A 50 7.33 1.22 -0.12
C LEU A 50 8.12 0.86 -1.39
N SER A 51 8.49 -0.42 -1.56
CA SER A 51 9.17 -0.91 -2.76
C SER A 51 8.30 -0.71 -4.01
N SER A 52 7.02 -1.09 -3.92
CA SER A 52 6.05 -0.88 -5.00
C SER A 52 5.89 0.60 -5.32
N MET A 53 5.79 1.45 -4.30
CA MET A 53 5.64 2.89 -4.45
C MET A 53 6.83 3.51 -5.18
N ALA A 54 8.06 3.14 -4.81
CA ALA A 54 9.27 3.58 -5.49
C ALA A 54 9.29 3.15 -6.97
N ILE A 55 8.96 1.89 -7.26
CA ILE A 55 8.91 1.34 -8.63
C ILE A 55 7.89 2.11 -9.47
N TYR A 56 6.67 2.29 -8.97
CA TYR A 56 5.63 3.01 -9.71
C TYR A 56 5.97 4.49 -9.92
N PHE A 57 6.60 5.14 -8.94
CA PHE A 57 7.04 6.53 -9.11
C PHE A 57 8.11 6.65 -10.19
N VAL A 58 9.10 5.75 -10.22
CA VAL A 58 10.13 5.74 -11.27
C VAL A 58 9.49 5.53 -12.64
N ILE A 59 8.60 4.53 -12.79
CA ILE A 59 7.93 4.23 -14.06
C ILE A 59 7.09 5.41 -14.58
N LEU A 60 6.40 6.14 -13.69
CA LEU A 60 5.53 7.25 -14.09
C LEU A 60 6.25 8.56 -14.37
N ASN A 61 7.48 8.72 -13.87
CA ASN A 61 8.28 9.93 -14.06
C ASN A 61 9.35 9.79 -15.16
N ILE A 62 9.48 8.60 -15.76
CA ILE A 62 10.19 8.36 -17.02
C ILE A 62 9.27 8.74 -18.18
#